data_AF-A0A2N2C0P5-F1
#
_entry.id   AF-A0A2N2C0P5-F1
#
_cell.length_a   1.000
_cell.length_b   1.000
_cell.length_c   1.000
_cell.angle_alpha   90.00
_cell.angle_beta   90.00
_cell.angle_gamma   90.00
#
_symmetry.space_group_name_H-M   'P 1'
#
loop_
_entity.id
_entity.type
_entity.pdbx_description
1 polymer ?
#
loop_
_entity_poly.entity_id
_entity_poly.type
_entity_poly.pdbx_seq_one_letter_code
_entity_poly.pdbx_strand_id
1 'polypeptide(L)'
;MKKIVLLFSMIFMLTLAACSAPVEEPGFEAEKINVYTRDTSSGTRDGFMRGIGFADASANDSLLVAGFITADNNAIMSAMATDKSGIGYVSLSSVNNTIKALDFEGVAANEANVLNNTYKLKRPFVMMRRIDGDYISDTEYQLTLAFMAYVASNDGADVIANAGATATSGTGTWASQVANFPVCALDNSAVTLKFGGSDSVQKIAEALSAAFSPACGNVKTENDHTGSSDGYKRVQGGEKDGVNYKHIGYSSRFFRDEELSGPEATRTQLAWDAIVAIVHKDNPVSNLTAEQLTKIYKGEYTLWGDVITD
;
A
#
# COMPACT_ATOMS: atom_id res chain seq x y z
N MET A 1 30.54 -92.19 -15.32
CA MET A 1 30.17 -90.82 -15.76
C MET A 1 28.66 -90.80 -16.03
N LYS A 2 27.85 -90.36 -15.06
CA LYS A 2 26.39 -90.21 -15.19
C LYS A 2 26.10 -88.73 -15.52
N LYS A 3 25.42 -88.45 -16.64
CA LYS A 3 25.02 -87.09 -17.03
C LYS A 3 23.67 -86.76 -16.39
N ILE A 4 23.64 -85.67 -15.62
CA ILE A 4 22.44 -85.06 -15.04
C ILE A 4 21.82 -84.16 -16.12
N VAL A 5 20.53 -84.33 -16.38
CA VAL A 5 19.72 -83.45 -17.24
C VAL A 5 18.94 -82.51 -16.31
N LEU A 6 19.20 -81.20 -16.38
CA LEU A 6 18.41 -80.17 -15.70
C LEU A 6 17.27 -79.70 -16.63
N LEU A 7 16.03 -79.81 -16.16
CA LEU A 7 14.83 -79.25 -16.78
C LEU A 7 14.67 -77.80 -16.33
N PHE A 8 14.64 -76.84 -17.26
CA PHE A 8 14.31 -75.43 -16.98
C PHE A 8 12.79 -75.24 -17.18
N SER A 9 12.07 -74.86 -16.12
CA SER A 9 10.66 -74.48 -16.18
C SER A 9 10.55 -72.99 -16.51
N MET A 10 9.87 -72.66 -17.60
CA MET A 10 9.67 -71.30 -18.09
C MET A 10 8.33 -70.78 -17.55
N ILE A 11 8.36 -69.87 -16.58
CA ILE A 11 7.17 -69.20 -16.04
C ILE A 11 6.84 -68.00 -16.95
N PHE A 12 5.66 -68.05 -17.58
CA PHE A 12 5.12 -66.96 -18.39
C PHE A 12 4.46 -65.93 -17.45
N MET A 13 5.05 -64.76 -17.27
CA MET A 13 4.39 -63.61 -16.63
C MET A 13 3.50 -62.91 -17.65
N LEU A 14 2.17 -62.97 -17.45
CA LEU A 14 1.23 -62.06 -18.11
C LEU A 14 1.34 -60.68 -17.48
N THR A 15 1.81 -59.68 -18.24
CA THR A 15 1.70 -58.27 -17.89
C THR A 15 0.35 -57.74 -18.36
N LEU A 16 -0.54 -57.43 -17.41
CA LEU A 16 -1.75 -56.65 -17.67
C LEU A 16 -1.35 -55.18 -17.88
N ALA A 17 -1.37 -54.73 -19.14
CA ALA A 17 -1.25 -53.31 -19.47
C ALA A 17 -2.61 -52.63 -19.21
N ALA A 18 -2.71 -51.91 -18.10
CA ALA A 18 -3.83 -51.02 -17.83
C ALA A 18 -3.59 -49.68 -18.55
N CYS A 19 -4.37 -49.39 -19.59
CA CYS A 19 -4.42 -48.06 -20.19
C CYS A 19 -5.20 -47.12 -19.25
N SER A 20 -4.52 -46.38 -18.39
CA SER A 20 -5.08 -45.16 -17.81
C SER A 20 -4.75 -44.01 -18.74
N ALA A 21 -5.76 -43.39 -19.36
CA ALA A 21 -5.58 -42.08 -19.97
C ALA A 21 -5.09 -41.11 -18.87
N PRO A 22 -4.07 -40.27 -19.13
CA PRO A 22 -3.67 -39.28 -18.15
C PRO A 22 -4.85 -38.36 -17.90
N VAL A 23 -5.28 -38.27 -16.64
CA VAL A 23 -6.18 -37.20 -16.20
C VAL A 23 -5.38 -35.92 -16.35
N GLU A 24 -5.79 -35.07 -17.28
CA GLU A 24 -5.20 -33.74 -17.43
C GLU A 24 -5.55 -32.97 -16.15
N GLU A 25 -4.54 -32.63 -15.35
CA GLU A 25 -4.75 -31.76 -14.20
C GLU A 25 -5.42 -30.48 -14.69
N PRO A 26 -6.50 -30.00 -14.02
CA PRO A 26 -7.15 -28.77 -14.42
C PRO A 26 -6.12 -27.65 -14.53
N GLY A 27 -6.08 -26.96 -15.67
CA GLY A 27 -5.17 -25.83 -15.87
C GLY A 27 -5.45 -24.68 -14.90
N PHE A 28 -4.59 -23.66 -14.88
CA PHE A 28 -4.71 -22.50 -13.98
C PHE A 28 -6.08 -21.80 -14.06
N GLU A 29 -6.79 -21.94 -15.18
CA GLU A 29 -8.16 -21.43 -15.35
C GLU A 29 -9.16 -22.00 -14.33
N ALA A 30 -8.93 -23.21 -13.80
CA ALA A 30 -9.76 -23.83 -12.78
C ALA A 30 -9.39 -23.44 -11.34
N GLU A 31 -8.31 -22.66 -11.15
CA GLU A 31 -7.88 -22.20 -9.84
C GLU A 31 -8.85 -21.16 -9.28
N LYS A 32 -9.24 -21.37 -8.02
CA LYS A 32 -10.08 -20.41 -7.30
C LYS A 32 -9.28 -19.15 -6.99
N ILE A 33 -9.90 -17.99 -7.21
CA ILE A 33 -9.29 -16.70 -6.86
C ILE A 33 -9.32 -16.50 -5.34
N ASN A 34 -8.15 -16.35 -4.73
CA ASN A 34 -8.02 -15.95 -3.33
C ASN A 34 -7.95 -14.42 -3.24
N VAL A 35 -9.03 -13.78 -2.80
CA VAL A 35 -9.13 -12.32 -2.76
C VAL A 35 -8.62 -11.78 -1.44
N TYR A 36 -7.57 -10.96 -1.49
CA TYR A 36 -7.03 -10.22 -0.36
C TYR A 36 -7.52 -8.77 -0.41
N THR A 37 -7.94 -8.26 0.73
CA THR A 37 -8.38 -6.88 0.91
C THR A 37 -7.77 -6.29 2.17
N ARG A 38 -7.88 -4.98 2.34
CA ARG A 38 -7.51 -4.28 3.58
C ARG A 38 -8.73 -4.08 4.47
N ASP A 39 -8.51 -3.77 5.74
CA ASP A 39 -9.60 -3.39 6.65
C ASP A 39 -10.26 -2.06 6.23
N THR A 40 -11.45 -1.76 6.76
CA THR A 40 -12.25 -0.58 6.39
C THR A 40 -11.68 0.77 6.87
N SER A 41 -10.61 0.76 7.69
CA SER A 41 -9.84 1.96 8.06
C SER A 41 -8.71 2.27 7.08
N SER A 42 -8.40 1.35 6.16
CA SER A 42 -7.35 1.50 5.16
C SER A 42 -7.70 2.52 4.08
N GLY A 43 -6.82 3.52 3.90
CA GLY A 43 -6.88 4.41 2.75
C GLY A 43 -6.59 3.71 1.42
N THR A 44 -5.88 2.57 1.43
CA THR A 44 -5.63 1.79 0.20
C THR A 44 -6.90 1.13 -0.27
N ARG A 45 -7.67 0.55 0.65
CA ARG A 45 -9.00 0.03 0.32
C ARG A 45 -9.92 1.12 -0.20
N ASP A 46 -9.97 2.27 0.49
CA ASP A 46 -10.84 3.36 0.04
C ASP A 46 -10.48 3.84 -1.36
N GLY A 47 -9.21 4.10 -1.62
CA GLY A 47 -8.74 4.50 -2.94
C GLY A 47 -8.97 3.42 -4.01
N PHE A 48 -8.70 2.15 -3.69
CA PHE A 48 -8.84 1.04 -4.62
C PHE A 48 -10.30 0.81 -5.00
N MET A 49 -11.17 0.64 -4.00
CA MET A 49 -12.60 0.37 -4.21
C MET A 49 -13.27 1.51 -4.96
N ARG A 50 -12.98 2.77 -4.63
CA ARG A 50 -13.48 3.91 -5.41
C ARG A 50 -12.92 3.93 -6.83
N GLY A 51 -11.63 3.66 -6.98
CA GLY A 51 -10.94 3.69 -8.27
C GLY A 51 -11.41 2.64 -9.26
N ILE A 52 -11.86 1.48 -8.78
CA ILE A 52 -12.47 0.43 -9.63
C ILE A 52 -13.98 0.62 -9.84
N GLY A 53 -14.59 1.64 -9.25
CA GLY A 53 -16.04 1.89 -9.34
C GLY A 53 -16.89 1.11 -8.33
N PHE A 54 -16.29 0.55 -7.28
CA PHE A 54 -16.96 -0.20 -6.22
C PHE A 54 -16.94 0.54 -4.87
N ALA A 55 -17.22 1.84 -4.88
CA ALA A 55 -17.05 2.73 -3.74
C ALA A 55 -17.73 2.27 -2.45
N ASP A 56 -18.95 1.70 -2.54
CA ASP A 56 -19.70 1.25 -1.36
C ASP A 56 -18.98 0.15 -0.56
N ALA A 57 -18.13 -0.65 -1.22
CA ALA A 57 -17.34 -1.69 -0.58
C ALA A 57 -16.13 -1.12 0.18
N SER A 58 -15.81 0.17 0.08
CA SER A 58 -14.69 0.76 0.84
C SER A 58 -14.89 0.70 2.34
N ALA A 59 -16.13 0.80 2.80
CA ALA A 59 -16.52 0.81 4.21
C ALA A 59 -17.42 -0.38 4.60
N ASN A 60 -17.78 -1.26 3.65
CA ASN A 60 -18.71 -2.35 3.90
C ASN A 60 -18.19 -3.69 3.38
N ASP A 61 -17.87 -4.60 4.31
CA ASP A 61 -17.40 -5.96 4.01
C ASP A 61 -18.49 -6.86 3.41
N SER A 62 -19.78 -6.59 3.66
CA SER A 62 -20.86 -7.47 3.19
C SER A 62 -21.06 -7.48 1.68
N LEU A 63 -20.42 -6.54 0.98
CA LEU A 63 -20.44 -6.44 -0.48
C LEU A 63 -19.30 -7.24 -1.13
N LEU A 64 -18.33 -7.71 -0.36
CA LEU A 64 -17.18 -8.45 -0.88
C LEU A 64 -17.48 -9.95 -1.04
N VAL A 65 -16.72 -10.60 -1.91
CA VAL A 65 -16.77 -12.05 -2.15
C VAL A 65 -16.63 -12.86 -0.87
N ALA A 66 -17.46 -13.89 -0.71
CA ALA A 66 -17.38 -14.77 0.46
C ALA A 66 -15.98 -15.42 0.59
N GLY A 67 -15.39 -15.30 1.78
CA GLY A 67 -14.07 -15.88 2.08
C GLY A 67 -12.88 -15.02 1.68
N PHE A 68 -13.09 -13.71 1.42
CA PHE A 68 -11.97 -12.76 1.29
C PHE A 68 -11.07 -12.76 2.54
N ILE A 69 -9.81 -12.36 2.36
CA ILE A 69 -8.79 -12.31 3.41
C ILE A 69 -8.46 -10.85 3.71
N THR A 70 -8.67 -10.42 4.96
CA THR A 70 -8.24 -9.09 5.41
C THR A 70 -6.79 -9.13 5.90
N ALA A 71 -5.93 -8.30 5.33
CA ALA A 71 -4.51 -8.22 5.66
C ALA A 71 -3.99 -6.77 5.57
N ASP A 72 -2.84 -6.49 6.20
CA ASP A 72 -2.13 -5.21 6.01
C ASP A 72 -1.27 -5.21 4.73
N ASN A 73 -0.61 -4.08 4.41
CA ASN A 73 0.25 -4.00 3.22
C ASN A 73 1.37 -5.06 3.23
N ASN A 74 2.02 -5.30 4.37
CA ASN A 74 3.16 -6.22 4.46
C ASN A 74 2.70 -7.67 4.33
N ALA A 75 1.55 -7.99 4.93
CA ALA A 75 0.94 -9.31 4.86
C ALA A 75 0.43 -9.62 3.44
N ILE A 76 -0.18 -8.66 2.72
CA ILE A 76 -0.53 -8.86 1.30
C ILE A 76 0.72 -9.07 0.44
N MET A 77 1.77 -8.26 0.62
CA MET A 77 3.04 -8.45 -0.11
C MET A 77 3.64 -9.84 0.11
N SER A 78 3.60 -10.31 1.36
CA SER A 78 4.10 -11.65 1.73
C SER A 78 3.22 -12.76 1.16
N ALA A 79 1.90 -12.59 1.15
CA ALA A 79 0.95 -13.54 0.57
C ALA A 79 1.14 -13.67 -0.94
N MET A 80 1.30 -12.55 -1.67
CA MET A 80 1.51 -12.58 -3.12
C MET A 80 2.85 -13.18 -3.53
N ALA A 81 3.80 -13.37 -2.60
CA ALA A 81 5.03 -14.09 -2.85
C ALA A 81 4.87 -15.62 -2.78
N THR A 82 3.73 -16.14 -2.31
CA THR A 82 3.50 -17.59 -2.11
C THR A 82 2.17 -18.10 -2.65
N ASP A 83 1.10 -17.32 -2.57
CA ASP A 83 -0.23 -17.69 -3.06
C ASP A 83 -0.35 -17.44 -4.57
N LYS A 84 -0.16 -18.51 -5.35
CA LYS A 84 -0.24 -18.48 -6.82
C LYS A 84 -1.59 -18.05 -7.36
N SER A 85 -2.65 -18.28 -6.60
CA SER A 85 -4.03 -17.98 -6.99
C SER A 85 -4.56 -16.70 -6.31
N GLY A 86 -3.69 -16.01 -5.57
CA GLY A 86 -3.99 -14.79 -4.84
C GLY A 86 -4.00 -13.52 -5.69
N ILE A 87 -4.88 -12.60 -5.33
CA ILE A 87 -4.90 -11.22 -5.79
C ILE A 87 -5.07 -10.26 -4.61
N GLY A 88 -4.31 -9.17 -4.60
CA GLY A 88 -4.45 -8.07 -3.64
C GLY A 88 -4.11 -6.73 -4.27
N TYR A 89 -4.00 -5.68 -3.47
CA TYR A 89 -3.58 -4.35 -3.93
C TYR A 89 -2.73 -3.63 -2.90
N VAL A 90 -1.76 -2.85 -3.39
CA VAL A 90 -0.78 -2.11 -2.56
C VAL A 90 -0.39 -0.78 -3.22
N SER A 91 0.33 0.08 -2.51
CA SER A 91 1.01 1.23 -3.13
C SER A 91 2.04 0.76 -4.16
N LEU A 92 2.22 1.50 -5.25
CA LEU A 92 3.28 1.23 -6.23
C LEU A 92 4.67 1.20 -5.57
N SER A 93 4.94 2.09 -4.61
CA SER A 93 6.19 2.15 -3.85
C SER A 93 6.47 0.92 -2.96
N SER A 94 5.50 0.04 -2.76
CA SER A 94 5.69 -1.24 -2.08
C SER A 94 6.06 -2.38 -3.02
N VAL A 95 5.78 -2.25 -4.32
CA VAL A 95 6.04 -3.30 -5.31
C VAL A 95 7.54 -3.60 -5.39
N ASN A 96 7.88 -4.87 -5.50
CA ASN A 96 9.25 -5.35 -5.62
C ASN A 96 9.32 -6.56 -6.59
N ASN A 97 10.49 -7.15 -6.72
CA ASN A 97 10.73 -8.25 -7.67
C ASN A 97 10.20 -9.63 -7.23
N THR A 98 9.57 -9.75 -6.05
CA THR A 98 9.03 -11.04 -5.57
C THR A 98 7.56 -11.25 -5.92
N ILE A 99 6.90 -10.22 -6.42
CA ILE A 99 5.49 -10.21 -6.81
C ILE A 99 5.35 -9.67 -8.23
N LYS A 100 4.14 -9.76 -8.80
CA LYS A 100 3.83 -9.14 -10.09
C LYS A 100 2.78 -8.04 -9.92
N ALA A 101 3.15 -6.84 -10.34
CA ALA A 101 2.21 -5.75 -10.58
C ALA A 101 1.42 -5.99 -11.86
N LEU A 102 0.11 -5.76 -11.79
CA LEU A 102 -0.77 -5.81 -12.95
C LEU A 102 -0.91 -4.43 -13.57
N ASP A 103 -1.00 -4.41 -14.89
CA ASP A 103 -1.48 -3.26 -15.64
C ASP A 103 -2.96 -3.01 -15.30
N PHE A 104 -3.36 -1.75 -15.34
CA PHE A 104 -4.74 -1.34 -15.11
C PHE A 104 -5.27 -0.59 -16.32
N GLU A 105 -6.39 -1.04 -16.88
CA GLU A 105 -6.96 -0.48 -18.12
C GLU A 105 -5.93 -0.43 -19.27
N GLY A 106 -5.08 -1.45 -19.37
CA GLY A 106 -4.00 -1.55 -20.37
C GLY A 106 -2.81 -0.60 -20.12
N VAL A 107 -2.79 0.11 -19.00
CA VAL A 107 -1.71 1.03 -18.63
C VAL A 107 -0.85 0.39 -17.55
N ALA A 108 0.45 0.27 -17.84
CA ALA A 108 1.41 -0.27 -16.88
C ALA A 108 1.54 0.58 -15.61
N ALA A 109 1.56 -0.08 -14.46
CA ALA A 109 1.76 0.52 -13.16
C ALA A 109 3.25 0.87 -12.94
N ASN A 110 3.66 2.05 -13.40
CA ASN A 110 5.03 2.56 -13.25
C ASN A 110 5.05 4.08 -13.04
N GLU A 111 6.14 4.59 -12.49
CA GLU A 111 6.30 6.00 -12.14
C GLU A 111 6.03 6.95 -13.32
N ALA A 112 6.50 6.61 -14.53
CA ALA A 112 6.30 7.44 -15.70
C ALA A 112 4.80 7.63 -16.03
N ASN A 113 4.01 6.56 -15.96
CA ASN A 113 2.56 6.59 -16.20
C ASN A 113 1.78 7.25 -15.06
N VAL A 114 2.29 7.21 -13.83
CA VAL A 114 1.71 7.95 -12.70
C VAL A 114 1.94 9.46 -12.88
N LEU A 115 3.18 9.84 -13.20
CA LEU A 115 3.61 11.22 -13.37
C LEU A 115 2.91 11.91 -14.54
N ASN A 116 2.80 11.25 -15.70
CA ASN A 116 2.10 11.79 -16.87
C ASN A 116 0.57 11.64 -16.79
N ASN A 117 0.05 11.14 -15.66
CA ASN A 117 -1.37 10.97 -15.38
C ASN A 117 -2.10 10.00 -16.34
N THR A 118 -1.42 9.05 -16.98
CA THR A 118 -2.07 7.99 -17.77
C THR A 118 -2.56 6.84 -16.89
N TYR A 119 -1.83 6.48 -15.82
CA TYR A 119 -2.28 5.49 -14.84
C TYR A 119 -3.31 6.13 -13.90
N LYS A 120 -4.57 5.69 -14.00
CA LYS A 120 -5.71 6.36 -13.35
C LYS A 120 -6.05 5.82 -11.96
N LEU A 121 -5.62 4.61 -11.61
CA LEU A 121 -5.87 4.03 -10.29
C LEU A 121 -4.90 4.61 -9.26
N LYS A 122 -5.22 5.79 -8.74
CA LYS A 122 -4.37 6.53 -7.82
C LYS A 122 -5.16 7.21 -6.71
N ARG A 123 -4.46 7.56 -5.64
CA ARG A 123 -5.02 8.18 -4.43
C ARG A 123 -4.13 9.32 -3.93
N PRO A 124 -4.68 10.26 -3.16
CA PRO A 124 -3.87 11.30 -2.54
C PRO A 124 -3.20 10.75 -1.28
N PHE A 125 -1.94 11.12 -1.07
CA PHE A 125 -1.31 11.11 0.23
C PHE A 125 -1.45 12.49 0.84
N VAL A 126 -2.03 12.56 2.03
CA VAL A 126 -2.27 13.81 2.76
C VAL A 126 -1.70 13.71 4.17
N MET A 127 -1.39 14.86 4.74
CA MET A 127 -1.04 14.97 6.16
C MET A 127 -1.97 15.95 6.86
N MET A 128 -2.05 15.80 8.18
CA MET A 128 -2.57 16.80 9.09
C MET A 128 -1.62 17.01 10.26
N ARG A 129 -1.60 18.22 10.81
CA ARG A 129 -0.94 18.53 12.08
C ARG A 129 -1.95 18.70 13.21
N ARG A 130 -1.49 18.77 14.46
CA ARG A 130 -2.35 19.14 15.60
C ARG A 130 -2.93 20.55 15.40
N ILE A 131 -4.07 20.83 16.03
CA ILE A 131 -4.70 22.16 15.98
C ILE A 131 -3.89 23.15 16.82
N ASP A 132 -3.97 24.43 16.48
CA ASP A 132 -3.36 25.50 17.28
C ASP A 132 -3.88 25.45 18.72
N GLY A 133 -2.97 25.44 19.69
CA GLY A 133 -3.29 25.30 21.12
C GLY A 133 -3.24 23.88 21.67
N ASP A 134 -3.17 22.85 20.82
CA ASP A 134 -3.08 21.44 21.26
C ASP A 134 -1.63 20.95 21.48
N TYR A 135 -0.63 21.82 21.30
CA TYR A 135 0.78 21.47 21.44
C TYR A 135 1.26 21.57 22.89
N ILE A 136 2.20 20.70 23.29
CA ILE A 136 2.75 20.71 24.65
C ILE A 136 3.67 21.91 24.86
N SER A 137 4.37 22.35 23.81
CA SER A 137 5.25 23.51 23.86
C SER A 137 5.20 24.32 22.56
N ASP A 138 5.57 25.60 22.65
CA ASP A 138 5.73 26.45 21.46
C ASP A 138 6.83 25.89 20.53
N THR A 139 7.91 25.32 21.07
CA THR A 139 8.95 24.68 20.27
C THR A 139 8.40 23.54 19.40
N GLU A 140 7.57 22.64 19.95
CA GLU A 140 6.93 21.57 19.18
C GLU A 140 6.00 22.13 18.08
N TYR A 141 5.25 23.19 18.39
CA TYR A 141 4.39 23.88 17.43
C TYR A 141 5.21 24.47 16.27
N GLN A 142 6.23 25.26 16.57
CA GLN A 142 7.09 25.90 15.55
C GLN A 142 7.83 24.86 14.70
N LEU A 143 8.34 23.79 15.32
CA LEU A 143 8.99 22.69 14.60
C LEU A 143 8.01 21.95 13.67
N THR A 144 6.76 21.80 14.10
CA THR A 144 5.72 21.18 13.26
C THR A 144 5.39 22.05 12.05
N LEU A 145 5.29 23.38 12.22
CA LEU A 145 5.09 24.30 11.10
C LEU A 145 6.30 24.31 10.15
N ALA A 146 7.52 24.29 10.69
CA ALA A 146 8.75 24.20 9.90
C ALA A 146 8.80 22.91 9.09
N PHE A 147 8.41 21.77 9.68
CA PHE A 147 8.32 20.50 8.95
C PHE A 147 7.30 20.58 7.81
N MET A 148 6.10 21.13 8.06
CA MET A 148 5.10 21.27 6.99
C MET A 148 5.59 22.16 5.84
N ALA A 149 6.34 23.22 6.14
CA ALA A 149 6.95 24.06 5.12
C ALA A 149 8.09 23.34 4.37
N TYR A 150 8.93 22.58 5.08
CA TYR A 150 9.95 21.72 4.45
C TYR A 150 9.33 20.73 3.46
N VAL A 151 8.25 20.06 3.86
CA VAL A 151 7.50 19.15 3.00
C VAL A 151 6.97 19.84 1.74
N ALA A 152 6.55 21.10 1.85
CA ALA A 152 6.05 21.91 0.71
C ALA A 152 7.16 22.56 -0.14
N SER A 153 8.43 22.41 0.24
CA SER A 153 9.58 22.88 -0.52
C SER A 153 9.95 21.92 -1.65
N ASN A 154 10.80 22.37 -2.58
CA ASN A 154 11.38 21.53 -3.62
C ASN A 154 12.16 20.35 -3.02
N ASP A 155 12.89 20.57 -1.93
CA ASP A 155 13.65 19.52 -1.23
C ASP A 155 12.71 18.44 -0.67
N GLY A 156 11.56 18.84 -0.12
CA GLY A 156 10.52 17.91 0.34
C GLY A 156 9.89 17.14 -0.84
N ALA A 157 9.62 17.82 -1.95
CA ALA A 157 9.11 17.20 -3.16
C ALA A 157 10.09 16.18 -3.75
N ASP A 158 11.39 16.47 -3.73
CA ASP A 158 12.45 15.55 -4.16
C ASP A 158 12.51 14.31 -3.27
N VAL A 159 12.38 14.46 -1.95
CA VAL A 159 12.32 13.32 -1.02
C VAL A 159 11.11 12.43 -1.31
N ILE A 160 9.94 13.03 -1.56
CA ILE A 160 8.71 12.29 -1.92
C ILE A 160 8.90 11.54 -3.24
N ALA A 161 9.47 12.20 -4.26
CA ALA A 161 9.74 11.60 -5.56
C ALA A 161 10.70 10.41 -5.45
N ASN A 162 11.79 10.57 -4.70
CA ASN A 162 12.77 9.51 -4.47
C ASN A 162 12.20 8.32 -3.67
N ALA A 163 11.11 8.52 -2.94
CA ALA A 163 10.37 7.48 -2.23
C ALA A 163 9.26 6.81 -3.08
N GLY A 164 9.17 7.14 -4.37
CA GLY A 164 8.29 6.48 -5.33
C GLY A 164 6.87 7.03 -5.41
N ALA A 165 6.63 8.27 -4.96
CA ALA A 165 5.36 8.95 -5.09
C ALA A 165 5.47 10.25 -5.90
N THR A 166 4.37 10.68 -6.50
CA THR A 166 4.34 11.93 -7.28
C THR A 166 4.00 13.08 -6.35
N ALA A 167 4.99 13.85 -5.91
CA ALA A 167 4.77 15.02 -5.05
C ALA A 167 3.77 16.00 -5.65
N THR A 168 2.98 16.65 -4.80
CA THR A 168 2.35 17.92 -5.17
C THR A 168 3.46 18.95 -5.39
N SER A 169 3.26 19.89 -6.32
CA SER A 169 4.32 20.83 -6.74
C SER A 169 4.94 21.55 -5.54
N GLY A 170 6.27 21.44 -5.39
CA GLY A 170 7.04 22.19 -4.40
C GLY A 170 7.18 23.67 -4.76
N THR A 171 7.45 24.51 -3.76
CA THR A 171 7.74 25.93 -3.96
C THR A 171 9.03 26.33 -3.25
N GLY A 172 10.03 26.79 -4.00
CA GLY A 172 11.33 27.23 -3.46
C GLY A 172 12.14 26.10 -2.79
N THR A 173 13.42 26.34 -2.51
CA THR A 173 14.24 25.37 -1.76
C THR A 173 14.11 25.60 -0.26
N TRP A 174 14.31 24.56 0.55
CA TRP A 174 14.31 24.69 2.02
C TRP A 174 15.32 25.73 2.50
N ALA A 175 16.50 25.76 1.88
CA ALA A 175 17.54 26.75 2.18
C ALA A 175 17.05 28.21 2.03
N SER A 176 16.12 28.47 1.11
CA SER A 176 15.53 29.81 0.92
C SER A 176 14.42 30.15 1.94
N GLN A 177 13.90 29.15 2.65
CA GLN A 177 12.72 29.26 3.51
C GLN A 177 13.04 29.12 5.00
N VAL A 178 14.12 28.42 5.35
CA VAL A 178 14.48 28.10 6.75
C VAL A 178 14.61 29.34 7.63
N ALA A 179 14.98 30.49 7.07
CA ALA A 179 15.07 31.76 7.80
C ALA A 179 13.70 32.24 8.37
N ASN A 180 12.58 31.77 7.80
CA ASN A 180 11.23 32.03 8.32
C ASN A 180 10.90 31.19 9.55
N PHE A 181 11.77 30.23 9.91
CA PHE A 181 11.60 29.32 11.03
C PHE A 181 12.81 29.41 11.98
N PRO A 182 12.93 30.47 12.80
CA PRO A 182 14.07 30.67 13.70
C PRO A 182 14.32 29.49 14.66
N VAL A 183 13.28 28.71 14.98
CA VAL A 183 13.39 27.48 15.79
C VAL A 183 14.39 26.47 15.19
N CYS A 184 14.57 26.46 13.87
CA CYS A 184 15.50 25.56 13.19
C CYS A 184 16.98 25.92 13.39
N ALA A 185 17.28 27.15 13.86
CA ALA A 185 18.64 27.56 14.20
C ALA A 185 19.06 27.16 15.63
N LEU A 186 18.12 26.63 16.42
CA LEU A 186 18.36 26.17 17.80
C LEU A 186 18.83 24.71 17.81
N ASP A 187 19.41 24.27 18.93
CA ASP A 187 19.62 22.84 19.19
C ASP A 187 18.29 22.22 19.67
N ASN A 188 17.68 21.42 18.79
CA ASN A 188 16.42 20.73 19.02
C ASN A 188 16.61 19.23 19.33
N SER A 189 17.84 18.78 19.59
CA SER A 189 18.15 17.35 19.82
C SER A 189 17.49 16.75 21.07
N ALA A 190 16.94 17.59 21.95
CA ALA A 190 16.14 17.19 23.10
C ALA A 190 14.63 17.02 22.79
N VAL A 191 14.15 17.54 21.65
CA VAL A 191 12.74 17.50 21.24
C VAL A 191 12.49 16.34 20.29
N THR A 192 11.36 15.65 20.46
CA THR A 192 10.93 14.56 19.57
C THR A 192 9.63 14.92 18.88
N LEU A 193 9.66 15.09 17.56
CA LEU A 193 8.45 15.09 16.74
C LEU A 193 7.98 13.65 16.50
N LYS A 194 6.66 13.47 16.59
CA LYS A 194 5.98 12.18 16.53
C LYS A 194 5.04 12.15 15.34
N PHE A 195 5.16 11.11 14.53
CA PHE A 195 4.47 10.92 13.27
C PHE A 195 3.69 9.60 13.31
N GLY A 196 2.52 9.56 12.68
CA GLY A 196 1.78 8.31 12.57
C GLY A 196 0.66 8.37 11.54
N GLY A 197 -0.19 7.34 11.54
CA GLY A 197 -1.28 7.20 10.58
C GLY A 197 -0.99 6.14 9.52
N SER A 198 -1.21 6.48 8.24
CA SER A 198 -1.25 5.49 7.15
C SER A 198 0.04 4.70 6.95
N ASP A 199 -0.04 3.37 7.06
CA ASP A 199 1.03 2.41 6.72
C ASP A 199 1.61 2.62 5.30
N SER A 200 0.75 2.98 4.35
CA SER A 200 1.12 3.23 2.96
C SER A 200 1.99 4.49 2.77
N VAL A 201 1.98 5.41 3.74
CA VAL A 201 2.76 6.66 3.71
C VAL A 201 4.05 6.50 4.53
N GLN A 202 4.21 5.42 5.28
CA GLN A 202 5.31 5.21 6.23
C GLN A 202 6.69 5.46 5.62
N LYS A 203 7.01 4.85 4.48
CA LYS A 203 8.32 5.04 3.81
C LYS A 203 8.61 6.51 3.49
N ILE A 204 7.61 7.24 3.03
CA ILE A 204 7.72 8.67 2.69
C ILE A 204 7.84 9.51 3.97
N ALA A 205 7.03 9.21 4.99
CA ALA A 205 7.07 9.90 6.27
C ALA A 205 8.44 9.74 6.97
N GLU A 206 9.00 8.52 6.96
CA GLU A 206 10.33 8.22 7.48
C GLU A 206 11.41 8.96 6.70
N ALA A 207 11.36 8.96 5.35
CA ALA A 207 12.32 9.68 4.53
C ALA A 207 12.27 11.20 4.76
N LEU A 208 11.07 11.79 4.78
CA LEU A 208 10.87 13.23 5.04
C LEU A 208 11.35 13.62 6.43
N SER A 209 10.97 12.87 7.46
CA SER A 209 11.36 13.18 8.83
C SER A 209 12.86 13.00 9.06
N ALA A 210 13.49 11.96 8.49
CA ALA A 210 14.93 11.76 8.54
C ALA A 210 15.71 12.88 7.85
N ALA A 211 15.25 13.34 6.68
CA ALA A 211 15.88 14.45 5.95
C ALA A 211 15.69 15.80 6.66
N PHE A 212 14.53 16.01 7.29
CA PHE A 212 14.23 17.23 8.04
C PHE A 212 15.04 17.35 9.34
N SER A 213 15.31 16.24 10.02
CA SER A 213 15.99 16.23 11.32
C SER A 213 17.27 17.09 11.35
N PRO A 214 18.30 16.85 10.51
CA PRO A 214 19.49 17.71 10.47
C PRO A 214 19.22 19.09 9.86
N ALA A 215 18.16 19.24 9.06
CA ALA A 215 17.79 20.49 8.41
C ALA A 215 17.10 21.49 9.36
N CYS A 216 16.70 21.06 10.57
CA CYS A 216 16.05 21.89 11.57
C CYS A 216 16.51 21.56 13.00
N GLY A 217 17.81 21.73 13.24
CA GLY A 217 18.38 21.66 14.60
C GLY A 217 18.50 20.27 15.21
N ASN A 218 18.62 19.21 14.38
CA ASN A 218 18.74 17.81 14.83
C ASN A 218 17.58 17.32 15.70
N VAL A 219 16.36 17.83 15.45
CA VAL A 219 15.14 17.35 16.12
C VAL A 219 14.99 15.83 15.95
N LYS A 220 14.61 15.12 17.00
CA LYS A 220 14.36 13.68 16.93
C LYS A 220 13.03 13.40 16.26
N THR A 221 12.93 12.25 15.60
CA THR A 221 11.74 11.85 14.85
C THR A 221 11.32 10.43 15.22
N GLU A 222 10.05 10.24 15.57
CA GLU A 222 9.46 8.94 15.91
C GLU A 222 8.30 8.66 14.95
N ASN A 223 8.34 7.53 14.25
CA ASN A 223 7.32 7.11 13.29
C ASN A 223 6.58 5.86 13.81
N ASP A 224 5.26 5.88 13.79
CA ASP A 224 4.39 4.79 14.26
C ASP A 224 3.09 4.80 13.44
N HIS A 225 3.07 4.00 12.39
CA HIS A 225 2.04 4.01 11.34
C HIS A 225 1.21 2.74 11.40
N THR A 226 -0.11 2.88 11.55
CA THR A 226 -1.05 1.76 11.75
C THR A 226 -2.30 1.81 10.85
N GLY A 227 -2.63 2.95 10.25
CA GLY A 227 -3.81 3.11 9.39
C GLY A 227 -4.19 4.57 9.13
N SER A 228 -4.96 4.85 8.06
CA SER A 228 -5.29 6.23 7.68
C SER A 228 -6.16 6.95 8.72
N SER A 229 -7.17 6.27 9.27
CA SER A 229 -8.01 6.85 10.33
C SER A 229 -7.26 7.07 11.66
N ASP A 230 -6.19 6.31 11.90
CA ASP A 230 -5.34 6.46 13.09
C ASP A 230 -4.60 7.81 13.10
N GLY A 231 -4.25 8.32 11.91
CA GLY A 231 -3.64 9.64 11.74
C GLY A 231 -4.52 10.76 12.31
N TYR A 232 -5.82 10.75 11.99
CA TYR A 232 -6.77 11.69 12.61
C TYR A 232 -6.90 11.44 14.11
N LYS A 233 -7.15 10.19 14.50
CA LYS A 233 -7.43 9.78 15.89
C LYS A 233 -6.40 10.32 16.88
N ARG A 234 -5.11 10.25 16.55
CA ARG A 234 -3.99 10.61 17.42
C ARG A 234 -3.51 12.06 17.29
N VAL A 235 -4.02 12.82 16.32
CA VAL A 235 -3.58 14.20 16.04
C VAL A 235 -4.65 15.24 16.34
N GLN A 236 -5.89 15.00 15.91
CA GLN A 236 -7.03 15.92 16.13
C GLN A 236 -8.27 15.22 16.70
N GLY A 237 -8.26 13.89 16.76
CA GLY A 237 -9.36 13.07 17.28
C GLY A 237 -9.24 12.77 18.78
N GLY A 238 -9.98 11.76 19.23
CA GLY A 238 -10.14 11.44 20.65
C GLY A 238 -8.87 10.99 21.40
N GLU A 239 -7.79 10.63 20.69
CA GLU A 239 -6.50 10.25 21.31
C GLU A 239 -5.44 11.35 21.23
N LYS A 240 -5.80 12.55 20.75
CA LYS A 240 -4.85 13.65 20.58
C LYS A 240 -4.15 14.05 21.88
N ASP A 241 -4.77 13.86 23.05
CA ASP A 241 -4.19 14.22 24.35
C ASP A 241 -3.70 12.99 25.14
N GLY A 242 -3.74 11.81 24.52
CA GLY A 242 -3.29 10.54 25.12
C GLY A 242 -1.80 10.29 24.95
N VAL A 243 -1.30 9.18 25.54
CA VAL A 243 0.12 8.80 25.47
C VAL A 243 0.63 8.52 24.05
N ASN A 244 -0.28 8.17 23.13
CA ASN A 244 0.02 7.84 21.74
C ASN A 244 -0.11 9.04 20.79
N TYR A 245 -0.29 10.26 21.32
CA TYR A 245 -0.48 11.44 20.49
C TYR A 245 0.63 11.60 19.44
N LYS A 246 0.25 12.13 18.28
CA LYS A 246 1.20 12.49 17.22
C LYS A 246 1.13 14.01 16.96
N HIS A 247 2.23 14.54 16.48
CA HIS A 247 2.33 15.91 15.98
C HIS A 247 1.76 16.01 14.57
N ILE A 248 2.03 14.98 13.75
CA ILE A 248 1.61 14.89 12.36
C ILE A 248 1.01 13.50 12.10
N GLY A 249 -0.11 13.49 11.40
CA GLY A 249 -0.88 12.31 11.04
C GLY A 249 -1.01 12.22 9.53
N TYR A 250 -0.70 11.06 8.97
CA TYR A 250 -0.77 10.80 7.54
C TYR A 250 -2.01 9.99 7.18
N SER A 251 -2.58 10.26 6.02
CA SER A 251 -3.67 9.49 5.43
C SER A 251 -3.38 9.24 3.96
N SER A 252 -3.68 8.03 3.48
CA SER A 252 -3.57 7.66 2.07
C SER A 252 -4.88 7.78 1.32
N ARG A 253 -5.74 8.67 1.80
CA ARG A 253 -6.97 9.16 1.19
C ARG A 253 -7.23 10.55 1.77
N PHE A 254 -8.13 11.33 1.18
CA PHE A 254 -8.62 12.50 1.90
C PHE A 254 -9.22 12.08 3.25
N PHE A 255 -9.06 12.93 4.26
CA PHE A 255 -9.74 12.76 5.53
C PHE A 255 -11.25 12.80 5.31
N ARG A 256 -11.99 11.93 5.98
CA ARG A 256 -13.46 11.87 5.91
C ARG A 256 -14.05 13.08 6.64
N ASP A 257 -15.31 13.40 6.39
CA ASP A 257 -15.97 14.55 7.01
C ASP A 257 -15.91 14.50 8.55
N GLU A 258 -16.01 13.31 9.14
CA GLU A 258 -15.90 13.10 10.59
C GLU A 258 -14.47 13.25 11.14
N GLU A 259 -13.48 13.32 10.24
CA GLU A 259 -12.04 13.47 10.52
C GLU A 259 -11.54 14.91 10.28
N LEU A 260 -12.45 15.87 10.06
CA LEU A 260 -12.14 17.29 9.77
C LEU A 260 -12.48 18.23 10.95
N SER A 261 -11.96 17.95 12.15
CA SER A 261 -12.23 18.78 13.34
C SER A 261 -11.48 20.11 13.37
N GLY A 262 -10.30 20.19 12.74
CA GLY A 262 -9.47 21.41 12.69
C GLY A 262 -9.63 22.29 11.44
N PRO A 263 -9.04 23.50 11.44
CA PRO A 263 -9.00 24.38 10.28
C PRO A 263 -8.33 23.73 9.06
N GLU A 264 -8.72 24.14 7.84
CA GLU A 264 -8.13 23.63 6.60
C GLU A 264 -6.61 23.79 6.53
N ALA A 265 -6.09 24.90 7.08
CA ALA A 265 -4.65 25.17 7.16
C ALA A 265 -3.85 24.16 7.99
N THR A 266 -4.51 23.25 8.72
CA THR A 266 -3.85 22.14 9.42
C THR A 266 -3.59 20.93 8.52
N ARG A 267 -4.03 20.95 7.26
CA ARG A 267 -3.98 19.82 6.32
C ARG A 267 -3.29 20.21 5.02
N THR A 268 -2.55 19.27 4.44
CA THR A 268 -1.85 19.45 3.17
C THR A 268 -1.84 18.16 2.38
N GLN A 269 -2.00 18.24 1.06
CA GLN A 269 -1.73 17.11 0.17
C GLN A 269 -0.24 17.04 -0.15
N LEU A 270 0.35 15.87 0.06
CA LEU A 270 1.75 15.56 -0.15
C LEU A 270 2.04 15.09 -1.57
N ALA A 271 1.20 14.17 -2.05
CA ALA A 271 1.51 13.42 -3.25
C ALA A 271 0.27 12.76 -3.86
N TRP A 272 0.46 12.25 -5.07
CA TRP A 272 -0.32 11.18 -5.66
C TRP A 272 0.46 9.87 -5.58
N ASP A 273 -0.22 8.81 -5.13
CA ASP A 273 0.28 7.44 -5.07
C ASP A 273 -0.58 6.56 -5.97
N ALA A 274 0.06 5.70 -6.77
CA ALA A 274 -0.64 4.69 -7.54
C ALA A 274 -0.98 3.49 -6.66
N ILE A 275 -2.20 2.98 -6.82
CA ILE A 275 -2.62 1.72 -6.21
C ILE A 275 -2.54 0.67 -7.29
N VAL A 276 -1.84 -0.42 -6.98
CA VAL A 276 -1.51 -1.44 -7.96
C VAL A 276 -2.13 -2.75 -7.52
N ALA A 277 -2.95 -3.34 -8.39
CA ALA A 277 -3.37 -4.73 -8.21
C ALA A 277 -2.15 -5.63 -8.41
N ILE A 278 -1.95 -6.56 -7.48
CA ILE A 278 -0.79 -7.44 -7.46
C ILE A 278 -1.23 -8.89 -7.35
N VAL A 279 -0.44 -9.76 -7.97
CA VAL A 279 -0.61 -11.22 -7.96
C VAL A 279 0.75 -11.88 -7.78
N HIS A 280 0.75 -13.19 -7.59
CA HIS A 280 1.98 -13.97 -7.66
C HIS A 280 2.63 -13.91 -9.04
N LYS A 281 3.97 -13.95 -9.07
CA LYS A 281 4.76 -13.86 -10.31
C LYS A 281 4.42 -14.92 -11.37
N ASP A 282 3.99 -16.11 -10.93
CA ASP A 282 3.63 -17.24 -11.79
C ASP A 282 2.17 -17.17 -12.29
N ASN A 283 1.33 -16.28 -11.75
CA ASN A 283 -0.02 -16.10 -12.26
C ASN A 283 0.07 -15.60 -13.71
N PRO A 284 -0.71 -16.10 -14.68
CA PRO A 284 -0.60 -15.68 -16.09
C PRO A 284 -1.18 -14.29 -16.39
N VAL A 285 -2.12 -13.78 -15.57
CA VAL A 285 -2.80 -12.49 -15.82
C VAL A 285 -1.82 -11.33 -15.68
N SER A 286 -1.75 -10.43 -16.66
CA SER A 286 -0.86 -9.24 -16.63
C SER A 286 -1.59 -7.90 -16.61
N ASN A 287 -2.89 -7.89 -16.88
CA ASN A 287 -3.71 -6.69 -16.96
C ASN A 287 -5.11 -6.97 -16.44
N LEU A 288 -5.73 -6.00 -15.76
CA LEU A 288 -7.14 -6.04 -15.38
C LEU A 288 -7.82 -4.69 -15.61
N THR A 289 -9.10 -4.74 -16.00
CA THR A 289 -9.96 -3.55 -16.03
C THR A 289 -10.61 -3.30 -14.66
N ALA A 290 -11.16 -2.10 -14.47
CA ALA A 290 -11.98 -1.76 -13.31
C ALA A 290 -13.20 -2.70 -13.19
N GLU A 291 -13.80 -3.08 -14.32
CA GLU A 291 -14.93 -4.01 -14.36
C GLU A 291 -14.52 -5.40 -13.86
N GLN A 292 -13.42 -5.95 -14.38
CA GLN A 292 -12.92 -7.27 -13.96
C GLN A 292 -12.55 -7.29 -12.49
N LEU A 293 -11.83 -6.26 -12.01
CA LEU A 293 -11.53 -6.12 -10.58
C LEU A 293 -12.82 -6.06 -9.75
N THR A 294 -13.82 -5.29 -10.17
CA THR A 294 -15.10 -5.22 -9.46
C THR A 294 -15.79 -6.59 -9.40
N LYS A 295 -15.83 -7.34 -10.51
CA LYS A 295 -16.42 -8.69 -10.55
C LYS A 295 -15.69 -9.67 -9.65
N ILE A 296 -14.35 -9.62 -9.60
CA ILE A 296 -13.53 -10.42 -8.68
C ILE A 296 -13.89 -10.09 -7.22
N TYR A 297 -13.87 -8.81 -6.86
CA TYR A 297 -14.10 -8.40 -5.47
C TYR A 297 -15.55 -8.59 -5.01
N LYS A 298 -16.53 -8.61 -5.93
CA LYS A 298 -17.92 -9.01 -5.64
C LYS A 298 -18.14 -10.52 -5.54
N GLY A 299 -17.25 -11.32 -6.15
CA GLY A 299 -17.41 -12.76 -6.26
C GLY A 299 -18.27 -13.19 -7.44
N GLU A 300 -18.43 -12.32 -8.44
CA GLU A 300 -19.01 -12.68 -9.74
C GLU A 300 -18.00 -13.48 -10.57
N TYR A 301 -16.70 -13.14 -10.45
CA TYR A 301 -15.59 -13.96 -10.93
C TYR A 301 -14.94 -14.67 -9.75
N THR A 302 -14.92 -16.00 -9.80
CA THR A 302 -14.45 -16.84 -8.69
C THR A 302 -13.33 -17.79 -9.10
N LEU A 303 -13.15 -18.01 -10.39
CA LEU A 303 -12.06 -18.78 -10.99
C LEU A 303 -11.22 -17.89 -11.89
N TRP A 304 -9.93 -18.17 -12.01
CA TRP A 304 -9.05 -17.40 -12.90
C TRP A 304 -9.44 -17.52 -14.39
N GLY A 305 -10.12 -18.60 -14.78
CA GLY A 305 -10.69 -18.76 -16.12
C GLY A 305 -11.73 -17.68 -16.47
N ASP A 306 -12.50 -17.21 -15.47
CA ASP A 306 -13.50 -16.15 -15.65
C ASP A 306 -12.86 -14.82 -16.08
N VAL A 307 -11.57 -14.63 -15.76
CA VAL A 307 -10.79 -13.43 -16.07
C VAL A 307 -10.03 -13.57 -17.38
N ILE A 308 -9.43 -14.75 -17.61
CA ILE A 308 -8.57 -15.01 -18.77
C ILE A 308 -9.37 -15.08 -20.06
N THR A 309 -10.65 -15.47 -19.97
CA THR A 309 -11.51 -15.72 -21.14
C THR A 309 -12.52 -14.60 -21.45
N ASP A 310 -12.52 -13.53 -20.65
CA ASP A 310 -13.38 -12.33 -20.77
C ASP A 310 -12.80 -11.29 -21.75
#